data_AF-A0AAE7AFP6-F1
#
_entry.id   AF-A0AAE7AFP6-F1
#
_cell.length_a   1.000
_cell.length_b   1.000
_cell.length_c   1.000
_cell.angle_alpha   90.00
_cell.angle_beta   90.00
_cell.angle_gamma   90.00
#
_symmetry.space_group_name_H-M   'P 1'
#
loop_
_entity.id
_entity.type
_entity.pdbx_description
1 polymer ?
#
loop_
_entity_poly.entity_id
_entity_poly.type
_entity_poly.pdbx_seq_one_letter_code
_entity_poly.pdbx_strand_id
1 'polypeptide(L)'
;MDPEERIEALDQFALHLEPIISLPCLVSDELTPFADRAIKNAIRTKGGIISGIERAQDISARDAAITNQGRHYSANGMSRRDITSKVHSWLKQEVAKPPAQRPEWIALETEKVLSRKSVEAILKRNFVV
;
A
#
# COMPACT_ATOMS: atom_id res chain seq x y z
N MET A 1 -18.10 4.49 -3.02
CA MET A 1 -17.91 4.51 -1.56
C MET A 1 -16.43 4.57 -1.32
N ASP A 2 -16.03 5.64 -0.66
CA ASP A 2 -14.63 5.93 -0.32
C ASP A 2 -14.07 4.89 0.66
N PRO A 3 -12.76 4.55 0.64
CA PRO A 3 -12.19 3.58 1.57
C PRO A 3 -12.40 3.95 3.05
N GLU A 4 -12.34 5.25 3.39
CA GLU A 4 -12.57 5.72 4.75
C GLU A 4 -14.04 5.55 5.15
N GLU A 5 -14.99 5.88 4.27
CA GLU A 5 -16.42 5.62 4.48
C GLU A 5 -16.70 4.13 4.74
N ARG A 6 -15.98 3.24 4.06
CA ARG A 6 -16.11 1.79 4.24
C ARG A 6 -15.54 1.32 5.58
N ILE A 7 -14.42 1.90 6.03
CA ILE A 7 -13.84 1.60 7.35
C ILE A 7 -14.81 2.03 8.44
N GLU A 8 -15.34 3.25 8.34
CA GLU A 8 -16.32 3.80 9.29
C GLU A 8 -17.58 2.93 9.35
N ALA A 9 -18.12 2.52 8.20
CA ALA A 9 -19.28 1.65 8.15
C ALA A 9 -19.04 0.29 8.82
N LEU A 10 -17.83 -0.28 8.70
CA LEU A 10 -17.47 -1.54 9.34
C LEU A 10 -17.31 -1.39 10.86
N ASP A 11 -16.77 -0.27 11.32
CA ASP A 11 -16.67 0.04 12.76
C ASP A 11 -18.06 0.22 13.37
N GLN A 12 -18.94 0.99 12.71
CA GLN A 12 -20.33 1.12 13.14
C GLN A 12 -21.04 -0.23 13.15
N PHE A 13 -20.87 -1.05 12.11
CA PHE A 13 -21.47 -2.38 12.06
C PHE A 13 -21.02 -3.27 13.22
N ALA A 14 -19.72 -3.29 13.56
CA ALA A 14 -19.21 -4.05 14.70
C ALA A 14 -19.77 -3.53 16.03
N LEU A 15 -19.77 -2.21 16.24
CA LEU A 15 -20.28 -1.54 17.45
C LEU A 15 -21.75 -1.92 17.74
N HIS A 16 -22.58 -1.99 16.70
CA HIS A 16 -24.01 -2.34 16.88
C HIS A 16 -24.23 -3.84 17.19
N LEU A 17 -23.26 -4.71 16.91
CA LEU A 17 -23.34 -6.15 17.19
C LEU A 17 -22.76 -6.54 18.56
N GLU A 18 -21.87 -5.73 19.14
CA GLU A 18 -21.28 -5.97 20.47
C GLU A 18 -22.32 -6.20 21.59
N PRO A 19 -23.48 -5.52 21.63
CA PRO A 19 -24.50 -5.82 22.63
C PRO A 19 -25.03 -7.25 22.54
N ILE A 20 -25.17 -7.83 21.35
CA ILE A 20 -25.74 -9.18 21.17
C ILE A 20 -24.87 -10.22 21.86
N ILE A 21 -23.54 -10.09 21.79
CA ILE A 21 -22.62 -11.06 22.40
C ILE A 21 -22.44 -10.88 23.91
N SER A 22 -22.95 -9.78 24.49
CA SER A 22 -22.83 -9.46 25.92
C SER A 22 -24.13 -9.64 26.71
N LEU A 23 -25.26 -9.84 26.02
CA LEU A 23 -26.57 -10.03 26.64
C LEU A 23 -26.69 -11.42 27.31
N PRO A 24 -26.86 -11.51 28.64
CA PRO A 24 -26.96 -12.79 29.35
C PRO A 24 -28.14 -13.66 28.90
N CYS A 25 -29.23 -13.03 28.44
CA CYS A 25 -30.41 -13.73 27.95
C CYS A 25 -30.22 -14.42 26.58
N LEU A 26 -29.14 -14.11 25.86
CA LEU A 26 -28.79 -14.68 24.55
C LEU A 26 -27.62 -15.67 24.63
N VAL A 27 -27.13 -15.98 25.84
CA VAL A 27 -25.96 -16.86 26.08
C VAL A 27 -26.19 -18.30 25.63
N SER A 28 -27.45 -18.72 25.46
CA SER A 28 -27.83 -20.05 24.95
C SER A 28 -28.51 -20.01 23.58
N ASP A 29 -28.36 -18.89 22.86
CA ASP A 29 -29.02 -18.63 21.58
C ASP A 29 -28.06 -18.79 20.38
N GLU A 30 -28.59 -19.19 19.23
CA GLU A 30 -27.90 -19.29 17.94
C GLU A 30 -27.41 -17.92 17.41
N LEU A 31 -27.96 -16.83 17.93
CA LEU A 31 -27.62 -15.45 17.53
C LEU A 31 -26.22 -15.00 18.01
N THR A 32 -25.80 -15.41 19.21
CA THR A 32 -24.50 -15.03 19.78
C THR A 32 -23.30 -15.46 18.91
N PRO A 33 -23.18 -16.74 18.49
CA PRO A 33 -22.08 -17.16 17.62
C PRO A 33 -22.16 -16.54 16.22
N PHE A 34 -23.35 -16.14 15.75
CA PHE A 34 -23.51 -15.43 14.48
C PHE A 34 -22.97 -13.99 14.59
N ALA A 35 -23.33 -13.27 15.65
CA ALA A 35 -22.85 -11.90 15.90
C ALA A 35 -21.33 -11.85 16.09
N ASP A 36 -20.75 -12.77 16.89
CA ASP A 36 -19.29 -12.89 17.06
C ASP A 36 -18.57 -13.10 15.72
N ARG A 37 -19.10 -14.00 14.87
CA ARG A 37 -18.53 -14.24 13.54
C ARG A 37 -18.63 -13.02 12.63
N ALA A 38 -19.74 -12.30 12.68
CA ALA A 38 -19.94 -11.08 11.90
C ALA A 38 -18.96 -9.97 12.30
N ILE A 39 -18.76 -9.74 13.61
CA ILE A 39 -17.77 -8.79 14.13
C ILE A 39 -16.36 -9.15 13.67
N LYS A 40 -15.94 -10.42 13.83
CA LYS A 40 -14.63 -10.89 13.37
C LYS A 40 -14.41 -10.69 11.88
N ASN A 41 -15.44 -10.94 11.07
CA ASN A 41 -15.39 -10.70 9.63
C ASN A 41 -15.26 -9.21 9.27
N ALA A 42 -15.97 -8.34 10.00
CA ALA A 42 -15.89 -6.90 9.80
C ALA A 42 -14.47 -6.38 10.10
N ILE A 43 -13.89 -6.78 11.25
CA ILE A 43 -12.51 -6.45 11.64
C ILE A 43 -11.51 -6.93 10.58
N ARG A 44 -11.60 -8.18 10.13
CA ARG A 44 -10.73 -8.72 9.08
C ARG A 44 -10.83 -7.93 7.79
N THR A 45 -12.04 -7.55 7.40
CA THR A 45 -12.29 -6.78 6.17
C THR A 45 -11.71 -5.38 6.28
N LYS A 46 -11.90 -4.69 7.42
CA LYS A 46 -11.27 -3.40 7.72
C LYS A 46 -9.75 -3.47 7.60
N GLY A 47 -9.12 -4.46 8.24
CA GLY A 47 -7.68 -4.66 8.14
C GLY A 47 -7.20 -4.86 6.69
N GLY A 48 -7.97 -5.60 5.88
CA GLY A 48 -7.67 -5.77 4.44
C GLY A 48 -7.78 -4.48 3.62
N ILE A 49 -8.72 -3.58 3.96
CA ILE A 49 -8.86 -2.27 3.30
C ILE A 49 -7.66 -1.39 3.66
N ILE A 50 -7.32 -1.28 4.94
CA ILE A 50 -6.19 -0.47 5.43
C ILE A 50 -4.88 -0.92 4.77
N SER A 51 -4.59 -2.22 4.78
CA SER A 51 -3.41 -2.78 4.08
C SER A 51 -3.44 -2.50 2.56
N GLY A 52 -4.62 -2.38 1.96
CA GLY A 52 -4.76 -1.95 0.56
C GLY A 52 -4.39 -0.48 0.36
N ILE A 53 -4.82 0.40 1.26
CA ILE A 53 -4.51 1.85 1.24
C ILE A 53 -3.01 2.06 1.43
N GLU A 54 -2.41 1.43 2.44
CA GLU A 54 -0.97 1.53 2.75
C GLU A 54 -0.13 1.09 1.54
N ARG A 55 -0.44 -0.06 0.94
CA ARG A 55 0.26 -0.51 -0.29
C ARG A 55 0.13 0.47 -1.45
N ALA A 56 -1.03 1.11 -1.60
CA ALA A 56 -1.22 2.12 -2.66
C ALA A 56 -0.39 3.38 -2.40
N GLN A 57 -0.28 3.81 -1.14
CA GLN A 57 0.57 4.94 -0.72
C GLN A 57 2.05 4.62 -0.96
N ASP A 58 2.52 3.43 -0.60
CA ASP A 58 3.89 2.98 -0.83
C ASP A 58 4.24 2.96 -2.33
N ILE A 59 3.33 2.44 -3.16
CA ILE A 59 3.49 2.46 -4.62
C ILE A 59 3.61 3.91 -5.13
N SER A 60 2.77 4.81 -4.63
CA SER A 60 2.80 6.22 -5.00
C SER A 60 4.13 6.90 -4.62
N ALA A 61 4.61 6.67 -3.39
CA ALA A 61 5.87 7.22 -2.90
C ALA A 61 7.07 6.72 -3.72
N ARG A 62 7.10 5.42 -4.04
CA ARG A 62 8.13 4.83 -4.90
C ARG A 62 8.12 5.42 -6.30
N ASP A 63 6.95 5.52 -6.93
CA ASP A 63 6.82 6.05 -8.29
C ASP A 63 7.22 7.54 -8.35
N ALA A 64 6.95 8.30 -7.29
CA ALA A 64 7.44 9.67 -7.11
C ALA A 64 8.98 9.72 -6.98
N ALA A 65 9.58 8.84 -6.18
CA ALA A 65 11.03 8.75 -6.04
C ALA A 65 11.73 8.41 -7.37
N ILE A 66 11.18 7.44 -8.12
CA ILE A 66 11.65 7.07 -9.47
C ILE A 66 11.59 8.28 -10.41
N THR A 67 10.46 9.01 -10.39
CA THR A 67 10.25 10.20 -11.22
C THR A 67 11.25 11.30 -10.89
N ASN A 68 11.45 11.59 -9.60
CA ASN A 68 12.40 12.59 -9.12
C ASN A 68 13.83 12.25 -9.52
N GLN A 69 14.23 10.97 -9.40
CA GLN A 69 15.56 10.55 -9.82
C GLN A 69 15.76 10.69 -11.34
N GLY A 70 14.74 10.36 -12.13
CA GLY A 70 14.79 10.57 -13.58
C GLY A 70 14.94 12.05 -13.95
N ARG A 71 14.21 12.95 -13.27
CA ARG A 71 14.35 14.40 -13.44
C ARG A 71 15.73 14.89 -13.03
N HIS A 72 16.29 14.37 -11.94
CA HIS A 72 17.64 14.70 -11.49
C HIS A 72 18.69 14.35 -12.57
N TYR A 73 18.62 13.15 -13.16
CA TYR A 73 19.53 12.80 -14.26
C TYR A 73 19.32 13.66 -15.50
N SER A 74 18.06 13.97 -15.86
CA SER A 74 17.78 14.87 -16.97
C SER A 74 18.35 16.29 -16.74
N ALA A 75 18.22 16.82 -15.53
CA ALA A 75 18.73 18.15 -15.17
C ALA A 75 20.27 18.20 -15.22
N ASN A 76 20.94 17.09 -14.95
CA ASN A 76 22.38 16.93 -15.11
C ASN A 76 22.83 16.68 -16.57
N GLY A 77 21.96 16.89 -17.56
CA GLY A 77 22.29 16.80 -18.98
C GLY A 77 22.32 15.38 -19.54
N MET A 78 21.80 14.37 -18.82
CA MET A 78 21.72 13.00 -19.32
C MET A 78 20.74 12.88 -20.49
N SER A 79 21.13 12.18 -21.54
CA SER A 79 20.25 11.85 -22.67
C SER A 79 19.05 11.02 -22.20
N ARG A 80 17.84 11.38 -22.67
CA ARG A 80 16.60 10.63 -22.38
C ARG A 80 16.71 9.13 -22.66
N ARG A 81 17.50 8.73 -23.65
CA ARG A 81 17.73 7.32 -24.01
C ARG A 81 18.41 6.52 -22.89
N ASP A 82 19.19 7.18 -22.05
CA ASP A 82 20.01 6.56 -21.00
C ASP A 82 19.37 6.65 -19.61
N ILE A 83 18.50 7.64 -19.38
CA ILE A 83 17.85 7.90 -18.08
C ILE A 83 17.18 6.64 -17.53
N THR A 84 16.36 5.95 -18.32
CA THR A 84 15.64 4.73 -17.87
C THR A 84 16.61 3.66 -17.36
N SER A 85 17.71 3.43 -18.06
CA SER A 85 18.72 2.45 -17.67
C SER A 85 19.42 2.88 -16.37
N LYS A 86 19.75 4.17 -16.25
CA LYS A 86 20.42 4.71 -15.06
C LYS A 86 19.52 4.67 -13.83
N VAL A 87 18.24 5.08 -13.95
CA VAL A 87 17.25 5.02 -12.87
C VAL A 87 17.03 3.57 -12.44
N HIS A 88 16.94 2.62 -13.37
CA HIS A 88 16.81 1.20 -13.02
C HIS A 88 18.03 0.67 -12.27
N SER A 89 19.26 1.06 -12.66
CA SER A 89 20.48 0.69 -11.92
C SER A 89 20.53 1.34 -10.54
N TRP A 90 20.12 2.60 -10.41
CA TRP A 90 19.99 3.28 -9.12
C TRP A 90 18.98 2.55 -8.21
N LEU A 91 17.80 2.21 -8.73
CA LEU A 91 16.78 1.49 -7.97
C LEU A 91 17.29 0.12 -7.47
N LYS A 92 18.07 -0.60 -8.30
CA LYS A 92 18.74 -1.84 -7.87
C LYS A 92 19.68 -1.61 -6.69
N GLN A 93 20.45 -0.53 -6.72
CA GLN A 93 21.38 -0.19 -5.65
C GLN A 93 20.64 0.19 -4.36
N GLU A 94 19.56 0.97 -4.46
CA GLU A 94 18.75 1.37 -3.30
C GLU A 94 18.09 0.15 -2.62
N VAL A 95 17.50 -0.78 -3.39
CA VAL A 95 16.90 -2.01 -2.84
C VAL A 95 17.95 -2.95 -2.26
N ALA A 96 19.16 -2.97 -2.81
CA ALA A 96 20.27 -3.79 -2.29
C ALA A 96 20.84 -3.29 -0.95
N LYS A 97 20.50 -2.07 -0.51
CA LYS A 97 20.94 -1.56 0.80
C LYS A 97 20.37 -2.41 1.93
N PRO A 98 21.06 -2.48 3.09
CA PRO A 98 20.50 -3.08 4.31
C PRO A 98 19.17 -2.40 4.68
N PRO A 99 18.17 -3.13 5.22
CA PRO A 99 16.86 -2.56 5.56
C PRO A 99 16.92 -1.26 6.39
N ALA A 100 17.85 -1.19 7.36
CA ALA A 100 18.06 0.00 8.19
C ALA A 100 18.58 1.24 7.44
N GLN A 101 19.07 1.09 6.20
CA GLN A 101 19.59 2.16 5.35
C GLN A 101 18.70 2.42 4.12
N ARG A 102 17.60 1.69 3.99
CA ARG A 102 16.68 1.86 2.86
C ARG A 102 15.84 3.13 3.08
N PRO A 103 15.58 3.91 2.02
CA PRO A 103 14.57 4.95 2.06
C PRO A 103 13.20 4.39 2.45
N GLU A 104 12.38 5.18 3.13
CA GLU A 104 11.04 4.77 3.60
C GLU A 104 10.12 4.28 2.47
N TRP A 105 10.26 4.84 1.26
CA TRP A 105 9.48 4.43 0.09
C TRP A 105 9.85 3.04 -0.45
N ILE A 106 10.95 2.43 0.03
CA ILE A 106 11.27 1.02 -0.19
C ILE A 106 10.74 0.24 1.01
N ALA A 107 9.42 0.13 1.10
CA ALA A 107 8.76 -0.68 2.12
C ALA A 107 9.25 -2.14 2.08
N LEU A 108 9.12 -2.86 3.20
CA LEU A 108 9.59 -4.24 3.35
C LEU A 108 8.99 -5.19 2.29
N GLU A 109 7.79 -4.92 1.77
CA GLU A 109 7.14 -5.71 0.71
C GLU A 109 7.76 -5.51 -0.69
N THR A 110 8.65 -4.54 -0.86
CA THR A 110 9.34 -4.22 -2.13
C THR A 110 10.71 -4.90 -2.28
N GLU A 111 10.91 -6.08 -1.68
CA GLU A 111 12.16 -6.85 -1.82
C GLU A 111 12.56 -7.08 -3.29
N LYS A 112 11.60 -7.08 -4.20
CA LYS A 112 11.84 -7.24 -5.62
C LYS A 112 11.93 -5.88 -6.33
N VAL A 113 13.10 -5.61 -6.90
CA VAL A 113 13.34 -4.46 -7.78
C VAL A 113 12.37 -4.49 -8.98
N LEU A 114 11.78 -3.34 -9.30
CA LEU A 114 10.96 -3.18 -10.50
C LEU A 114 11.75 -3.50 -11.77
N SER A 115 11.08 -4.10 -12.75
CA SER A 115 11.68 -4.32 -14.07
C SER A 115 12.01 -2.99 -14.75
N ARG A 116 13.03 -2.97 -15.63
CA ARG A 116 13.36 -1.80 -16.47
C ARG A 116 12.14 -1.27 -17.23
N LYS A 117 11.28 -2.18 -17.73
CA LYS A 117 10.04 -1.83 -18.46
C LYS A 117 9.03 -1.09 -17.58
N SER A 118 8.91 -1.51 -16.31
CA SER A 118 8.04 -0.84 -15.33
C SER A 118 8.57 0.57 -14.99
N VAL A 119 9.88 0.69 -14.77
CA VAL A 119 10.54 1.99 -14.57
C VAL A 119 10.30 2.91 -15.76
N GLU A 120 10.46 2.41 -16.99
CA GLU A 120 10.20 3.18 -18.21
C GLU A 120 8.74 3.67 -18.29
N ALA A 121 7.78 2.80 -17.96
CA ALA A 121 6.37 3.16 -17.97
C ALA A 121 6.05 4.29 -16.97
N ILE A 122 6.62 4.22 -15.76
CA ILE A 122 6.47 5.27 -14.73
C ILE A 122 7.06 6.59 -15.23
N LEU A 123 8.28 6.55 -15.77
CA LEU A 123 8.97 7.76 -16.27
C LEU A 123 8.22 8.40 -17.45
N LYS A 124 7.68 7.60 -18.38
CA LYS A 124 6.85 8.08 -19.50
C LYS A 124 5.56 8.72 -19.03
N ARG A 125 4.85 8.06 -18.11
CA ARG A 125 3.61 8.59 -17.51
C ARG A 125 3.82 9.94 -16.84
N ASN A 126 5.02 10.19 -16.32
CA ASN A 126 5.41 11.43 -15.64
C ASN A 126 6.24 12.39 -16.51
N PHE A 127 6.24 12.20 -17.84
CA PHE A 127 6.87 13.07 -18.84
C PHE A 127 8.39 13.29 -18.66
N VAL A 128 9.10 12.32 -18.09
CA VAL A 128 10.56 12.40 -17.88
C VAL A 128 11.35 11.94 -19.12
N VAL A 129 10.91 10.84 -19.75
CA VAL A 129 11.54 10.26 -20.94
C VAL A 129 10.58 10.25 -22.13
#